data_AF-L7QRU0-F1
#
_entry.id   AF-L7QRU0-F1
#
_cell.length_a   1.000
_cell.length_b   1.000
_cell.length_c   1.000
_cell.angle_alpha   90.00
_cell.angle_beta   90.00
_cell.angle_gamma   90.00
#
_symmetry.space_group_name_H-M   'P 1'
#
loop_
_entity.id
_entity.type
_entity.pdbx_description
1 polymer ?
#
loop_
_entity_poly.entity_id
_entity_poly.type
_entity_poly.pdbx_seq_one_letter_code
_entity_poly.pdbx_strand_id
1 'polypeptide(L)'
;MTDKNAIELYHRDDLKFLKEVYDTIVKQGHVPRLQSYRMKTQNGDYVRVETEWTSFINPWSRKLEFVTGKHFVVQGPKNPDVFQSLDEDTKKPAEEEKKETLELREYIIRTMNDLLDKPVETNNQQMSKRCQEMAVLMETLLVEPPKVEEELRVDVNDTDQSLFDRDSVMLGGISPHHEYNDSKSSTETPLS
;
A
#
# COMPACT_ATOMS: atom_id res chain seq x y z
N MET A 1 -10.71 -2.81 14.83
CA MET A 1 -9.54 -2.55 15.69
C MET A 1 -8.49 -1.87 14.83
N THR A 2 -8.44 -0.55 14.86
CA THR A 2 -7.27 0.21 14.39
C THR A 2 -6.37 0.48 15.61
N ASP A 3 -5.10 0.80 15.38
CA ASP A 3 -4.19 1.32 16.42
C ASP A 3 -3.81 0.35 17.56
N LYS A 4 -3.81 -0.97 17.28
CA LYS A 4 -3.27 -1.99 18.20
C LYS A 4 -1.98 -2.59 17.65
N ASN A 5 -1.09 -2.99 18.55
CA ASN A 5 0.15 -3.67 18.19
C ASN A 5 -0.16 -5.09 17.67
N ALA A 6 0.00 -5.31 16.36
CA ALA A 6 -0.25 -6.61 15.74
C ALA A 6 0.63 -7.74 16.32
N ILE A 7 1.81 -7.43 16.84
CA ILE A 7 2.74 -8.41 17.40
C ILE A 7 2.18 -9.06 18.68
N GLU A 8 1.26 -8.37 19.37
CA GLU A 8 0.59 -8.92 20.55
C GLU A 8 -0.37 -10.06 20.21
N LEU A 9 -0.82 -10.14 18.95
CA LEU A 9 -1.72 -11.18 18.47
C LEU A 9 -0.99 -12.49 18.19
N TYR A 10 0.34 -12.48 18.07
CA TYR A 10 1.10 -13.69 17.79
C TYR A 10 1.24 -14.59 19.02
N HIS A 11 1.16 -15.90 18.79
CA HIS A 11 1.47 -16.88 19.82
C HIS A 11 2.96 -16.84 20.16
N ARG A 12 3.29 -17.04 21.45
CA ARG A 12 4.66 -16.86 21.96
C ARG A 12 5.66 -17.79 21.29
N ASP A 13 5.34 -19.07 21.16
CA ASP A 13 6.25 -20.05 20.52
C ASP A 13 6.50 -19.75 19.03
N ASP A 14 5.62 -18.98 18.38
CA ASP A 14 5.73 -18.66 16.95
C ASP A 14 6.53 -17.36 16.72
N LEU A 15 6.86 -16.61 17.79
CA LEU A 15 7.60 -15.34 17.67
C LEU A 15 9.02 -15.52 17.11
N LYS A 16 9.68 -16.65 17.38
CA LYS A 16 11.02 -16.94 16.83
C LYS A 16 10.99 -17.04 15.31
N PHE A 17 9.99 -17.72 14.77
CA PHE A 17 9.75 -17.79 13.33
C PHE A 17 9.38 -16.41 12.76
N LEU A 18 8.44 -15.71 13.42
CA LEU A 18 7.99 -14.40 12.94
C LEU A 18 9.12 -13.36 12.96
N LYS A 19 10.05 -13.44 13.91
CA LYS A 19 11.28 -12.65 13.90
C LYS A 19 12.05 -12.78 12.58
N GLU A 20 12.27 -14.01 12.11
CA GLU A 20 12.97 -14.27 10.85
C GLU A 20 12.17 -13.75 9.64
N VAL A 21 10.85 -13.85 9.70
CA VAL A 21 9.96 -13.27 8.69
C VAL A 21 10.13 -11.75 8.64
N TYR A 22 10.10 -11.05 9.78
CA TYR A 22 10.30 -9.60 9.82
C TYR A 22 11.72 -9.18 9.39
N ASP A 23 12.75 -9.93 9.76
CA ASP A 23 14.12 -9.72 9.25
C ASP A 23 14.14 -9.83 7.71
N THR A 24 13.34 -10.74 7.12
CA THR A 24 13.25 -10.93 5.67
C THR A 24 12.42 -9.84 4.99
N ILE A 25 11.29 -9.43 5.58
CA ILE A 25 10.45 -8.32 5.10
C ILE A 25 11.29 -7.07 4.94
N VAL A 26 12.07 -6.74 5.97
CA VAL A 26 12.90 -5.53 6.01
C VAL A 26 14.02 -5.58 4.95
N LYS A 27 14.60 -6.75 4.67
CA LYS A 27 15.65 -6.91 3.65
C LYS A 27 15.11 -6.96 2.21
N GLN A 28 14.09 -7.78 1.98
CA GLN A 28 13.63 -8.15 0.63
C GLN A 28 12.39 -7.38 0.18
N GLY A 29 11.64 -6.81 1.11
CA GLY A 29 10.40 -6.08 0.84
C GLY A 29 9.17 -6.97 0.70
N HIS A 30 9.34 -8.27 0.50
CA HIS A 30 8.27 -9.25 0.28
C HIS A 30 8.66 -10.62 0.85
N VAL A 31 7.68 -11.35 1.37
CA VAL A 31 7.82 -12.75 1.79
C VAL A 31 6.59 -13.53 1.30
N PRO A 32 6.78 -14.59 0.48
CA PRO A 32 5.66 -15.40 0.01
C PRO A 32 5.05 -16.22 1.16
N ARG A 33 3.95 -16.93 0.89
CA ARG A 33 3.39 -17.89 1.84
C ARG A 33 4.38 -19.03 2.08
N LEU A 34 4.81 -19.20 3.31
CA LEU A 34 5.78 -20.22 3.71
C LEU A 34 5.19 -21.22 4.72
N GLN A 35 4.87 -20.74 5.91
CA GLN A 35 4.46 -21.57 7.04
C GLN A 35 3.30 -20.92 7.79
N SER A 36 2.36 -21.75 8.26
CA SER A 36 1.26 -21.29 9.10
C SER A 36 1.73 -21.00 10.53
N TYR A 37 1.24 -19.90 11.13
CA TYR A 37 1.47 -19.55 12.52
C TYR A 37 0.15 -19.23 13.23
N ARG A 38 0.16 -19.15 14.56
CA ARG A 38 -1.04 -18.90 15.37
C ARG A 38 -1.24 -17.41 15.63
N MET A 39 -2.45 -16.94 15.35
CA MET A 39 -2.88 -15.56 15.61
C MET A 39 -4.10 -15.55 16.52
N LYS A 40 -4.08 -14.70 17.54
CA LYS A 40 -5.09 -14.61 18.59
C LYS A 40 -6.38 -13.98 18.05
N THR A 41 -7.52 -14.57 18.38
CA THR A 41 -8.86 -14.06 18.07
C THR A 41 -9.45 -13.29 19.26
N GLN A 42 -10.56 -12.59 19.02
CA GLN A 42 -11.22 -11.76 20.03
C GLN A 42 -11.69 -12.56 21.25
N ASN A 43 -12.13 -13.81 21.06
CA ASN A 43 -12.52 -14.73 22.13
C ASN A 43 -11.33 -15.37 22.88
N GLY A 44 -10.09 -15.01 22.55
CA GLY A 44 -8.87 -15.50 23.23
C GLY A 44 -8.28 -16.78 22.68
N ASP A 45 -8.99 -17.48 21.80
CA ASP A 45 -8.46 -18.62 21.08
C ASP A 45 -7.47 -18.20 19.97
N TYR A 46 -6.92 -19.19 19.27
CA TYR A 46 -5.97 -19.00 18.18
C TYR A 46 -6.48 -19.63 16.90
N VAL A 47 -6.29 -18.91 15.80
CA VAL A 47 -6.44 -19.42 14.43
C VAL A 47 -5.06 -19.70 13.84
N ARG A 48 -4.95 -20.71 12.96
CA ARG A 48 -3.74 -20.90 12.15
C ARG A 48 -3.89 -20.15 10.85
N VAL A 49 -2.94 -19.27 10.57
CA VAL A 49 -2.93 -18.42 9.38
C VAL A 49 -1.62 -18.57 8.61
N GLU A 50 -1.72 -18.57 7.30
CA GLU A 50 -0.59 -18.33 6.41
C GLU A 50 -0.69 -16.89 5.89
N THR A 51 0.46 -16.22 5.78
CA THR A 51 0.47 -14.82 5.39
C THR A 51 1.45 -14.62 4.25
N GLU A 52 0.98 -13.89 3.23
CA GLU A 52 1.83 -13.28 2.21
C GLU A 52 2.13 -11.85 2.67
N TRP A 53 3.41 -11.49 2.75
CA TRP A 53 3.85 -10.22 3.28
C TRP A 53 4.41 -9.34 2.18
N THR A 54 4.00 -8.08 2.18
CA THR A 54 4.60 -7.01 1.39
C THR A 54 4.93 -5.83 2.30
N SER A 55 5.85 -4.99 1.87
CA SER A 55 6.21 -3.79 2.62
C SER A 55 6.59 -2.66 1.68
N PHE A 56 6.48 -1.44 2.20
CA PHE A 56 6.89 -0.24 1.51
C PHE A 56 7.95 0.50 2.31
N ILE A 57 9.09 0.73 1.67
CA ILE A 57 10.21 1.49 2.20
C ILE A 57 10.25 2.81 1.44
N ASN A 58 10.25 3.91 2.18
CA ASN A 58 10.32 5.23 1.61
C ASN A 58 11.67 5.45 0.90
N PRO A 59 11.69 5.79 -0.40
CA PRO A 59 12.92 5.89 -1.17
C PRO A 59 13.81 7.07 -0.77
N TRP A 60 13.26 8.09 -0.11
CA TRP A 60 14.00 9.26 0.38
C TRP A 60 14.53 9.05 1.80
N SER A 61 13.67 8.64 2.73
CA SER A 61 14.07 8.47 4.14
C SER A 61 14.74 7.13 4.43
N ARG A 62 14.60 6.15 3.52
CA ARG A 62 15.03 4.74 3.69
C ARG A 62 14.44 4.05 4.92
N LYS A 63 13.31 4.57 5.41
CA LYS A 63 12.55 3.98 6.53
C LYS A 63 11.43 3.11 6.00
N LEU A 64 11.13 2.04 6.71
CA LEU A 64 9.92 1.24 6.52
C LEU A 64 8.71 2.09 6.92
N GLU A 65 7.78 2.29 6.00
CA GLU A 65 6.54 3.06 6.26
C GLU A 65 5.41 2.14 6.70
N PHE A 66 5.22 1.01 5.99
CA PHE A 66 4.21 0.02 6.35
C PHE A 66 4.57 -1.39 5.90
N VAL A 67 4.00 -2.36 6.62
CA VAL A 67 3.98 -3.78 6.28
C VAL A 67 2.53 -4.18 6.08
N THR A 68 2.25 -4.86 4.98
CA THR A 68 0.93 -5.40 4.66
C THR A 68 0.99 -6.92 4.68
N GLY A 69 0.12 -7.54 5.47
CA GLY A 69 -0.06 -8.99 5.50
C GLY A 69 -1.38 -9.38 4.85
N LYS A 70 -1.35 -10.21 3.81
CA LYS A 70 -2.53 -10.88 3.26
C LYS A 70 -2.67 -12.24 3.93
N HIS A 71 -3.60 -12.31 4.88
CA HIS A 71 -3.80 -13.47 5.75
C HIS A 71 -4.79 -14.48 5.15
N PHE A 72 -4.44 -15.76 5.23
CA PHE A 72 -5.27 -16.88 4.82
C PHE A 72 -5.47 -17.82 6.01
N VAL A 73 -6.72 -18.00 6.43
CA VAL A 73 -7.04 -18.90 7.54
C VAL A 73 -6.95 -20.35 7.07
N VAL A 74 -6.03 -21.10 7.66
CA VAL A 74 -5.81 -22.53 7.37
C VAL A 74 -6.57 -23.41 8.37
N GLN A 75 -6.69 -22.96 9.62
CA GLN A 75 -7.51 -23.63 10.63
C GLN A 75 -8.24 -22.61 11.51
N GLY A 76 -9.53 -22.85 11.73
CA GLY A 76 -10.36 -22.09 12.65
C GLY A 76 -9.98 -22.29 14.14
N PRO A 77 -10.54 -21.44 15.02
CA PRO A 77 -10.31 -21.54 16.46
C PRO A 77 -11.04 -22.73 17.09
N LYS A 78 -10.66 -23.07 18.33
CA LYS A 78 -11.28 -24.18 19.06
C LYS A 78 -12.74 -23.89 19.38
N ASN A 79 -13.03 -22.68 19.84
CA ASN A 79 -14.36 -22.13 19.98
C ASN A 79 -14.76 -21.41 18.68
N PRO A 80 -15.77 -21.90 17.95
CA PRO A 80 -16.22 -21.28 16.71
C PRO A 80 -16.84 -19.89 16.91
N ASP A 81 -17.34 -19.57 18.12
CA ASP A 81 -17.85 -18.23 18.41
C ASP A 81 -16.70 -17.26 18.72
N VAL A 82 -16.22 -16.58 17.68
CA VAL A 82 -15.14 -15.59 17.77
C VAL A 82 -15.55 -14.26 18.38
N PHE A 83 -16.86 -14.01 18.55
CA PHE A 83 -17.38 -12.74 19.07
C PHE A 83 -17.62 -12.78 20.59
N GLN A 84 -17.52 -13.96 21.19
CA GLN A 84 -17.63 -14.15 22.62
C GLN A 84 -16.60 -13.29 23.38
N SER A 85 -17.03 -12.64 24.46
CA SER A 85 -16.15 -11.90 25.36
C SER A 85 -15.24 -12.85 26.14
N LEU A 86 -13.96 -12.48 26.27
CA LEU A 86 -13.02 -13.15 27.15
C LEU A 86 -13.39 -12.91 28.62
N ASP A 87 -13.56 -13.99 29.39
CA ASP A 87 -13.53 -13.91 30.85
C ASP A 87 -12.05 -13.82 31.30
N GLU A 88 -11.72 -12.79 32.10
CA GLU A 88 -10.36 -12.40 32.52
C GLU A 88 -9.57 -13.48 33.32
N ASP A 89 -10.13 -14.66 33.55
CA ASP A 89 -9.56 -15.71 34.41
C ASP A 89 -8.57 -16.67 33.72
N THR A 90 -8.18 -16.43 32.47
CA THR A 90 -7.28 -17.32 31.74
C THR A 90 -5.79 -17.06 32.03
N LYS A 91 -5.26 -17.84 32.99
CA LYS A 91 -3.85 -18.25 33.23
C LYS A 91 -2.76 -17.22 32.83
N LYS A 92 -2.29 -16.48 33.83
CA LYS A 92 -1.03 -15.72 33.76
C LYS A 92 0.14 -16.69 33.48
N PRO A 93 1.00 -16.41 32.49
CA PRO A 93 2.17 -17.24 32.23
C PRO A 93 3.29 -17.03 33.27
N ALA A 94 4.21 -17.98 33.34
CA ALA A 94 5.40 -17.93 34.20
C ALA A 94 6.27 -16.69 33.87
N GLU A 95 6.96 -16.14 34.87
CA GLU A 95 7.67 -14.85 34.73
C GLU A 95 8.83 -14.89 33.73
N GLU A 96 9.57 -16.00 33.65
CA GLU A 96 10.68 -16.14 32.69
C GLU A 96 10.19 -16.24 31.23
N GLU A 97 9.11 -16.99 30.99
CA GLU A 97 8.49 -17.10 29.66
C GLU A 97 7.97 -15.74 29.15
N LYS A 98 7.57 -14.85 30.07
CA LYS A 98 7.20 -13.48 29.72
C LYS A 98 8.40 -12.68 29.24
N LYS A 99 9.57 -12.83 29.88
CA LYS A 99 10.76 -12.05 29.53
C LYS A 99 11.25 -12.36 28.12
N GLU A 100 11.44 -13.65 27.78
CA GLU A 100 11.89 -14.05 26.44
C GLU A 100 10.89 -13.59 25.35
N THR A 101 9.60 -13.72 25.62
CA THR A 101 8.54 -13.24 24.72
C THR A 101 8.63 -11.73 24.49
N LEU A 102 8.87 -10.94 25.54
CA LEU A 102 9.02 -9.49 25.45
C LEU A 102 10.27 -9.11 24.64
N GLU A 103 11.41 -9.76 24.88
CA GLU A 103 12.66 -9.52 24.15
C GLU A 103 12.48 -9.78 22.64
N LEU A 104 11.77 -10.84 22.26
CA LEU A 104 11.47 -11.12 20.85
C LEU A 104 10.57 -10.04 20.22
N ARG A 105 9.57 -9.56 20.96
CA ARG A 105 8.67 -8.49 20.47
C ARG A 105 9.42 -7.19 20.27
N GLU A 106 10.24 -6.79 21.25
CA GLU A 106 11.07 -5.59 21.18
C GLU A 106 12.07 -5.69 20.02
N TYR A 107 12.68 -6.86 19.82
CA TYR A 107 13.55 -7.09 18.67
C TYR A 107 12.82 -6.83 17.35
N ILE A 108 11.62 -7.41 17.16
CA ILE A 108 10.85 -7.24 15.92
C ILE A 108 10.55 -5.75 15.68
N ILE A 109 10.13 -5.04 16.73
CA ILE A 109 9.86 -3.60 16.65
C ILE A 109 11.13 -2.83 16.26
N ARG A 110 12.29 -3.14 16.85
CA ARG A 110 13.55 -2.50 16.51
C ARG A 110 13.94 -2.74 15.07
N THR A 111 13.90 -3.99 14.59
CA THR A 111 14.23 -4.35 13.21
C THR A 111 13.40 -3.56 12.20
N MET A 112 12.12 -3.29 12.49
CA MET A 112 11.26 -2.49 11.61
C MET A 112 11.59 -0.99 11.61
N ASN A 113 12.20 -0.48 12.69
CA ASN A 113 12.51 0.95 12.84
C ASN A 113 13.92 1.33 12.39
N ASP A 114 14.84 0.37 12.30
CA ASP A 114 16.21 0.61 11.88
C ASP A 114 16.27 1.11 10.42
N LEU A 115 17.21 2.03 10.15
CA LEU A 115 17.42 2.57 8.80
C LEU A 115 17.90 1.45 7.86
N LEU A 116 17.24 1.33 6.71
CA LEU A 116 17.61 0.33 5.72
C LEU A 116 18.72 0.85 4.83
N ASP A 117 19.95 0.70 5.30
CA ASP A 117 21.13 0.90 4.48
C ASP A 117 21.26 -0.24 3.48
N LYS A 118 20.54 -0.13 2.36
CA LYS A 118 20.89 -0.92 1.17
C LYS A 118 22.20 -0.32 0.61
N PRO A 119 23.32 -1.05 0.58
CA PRO A 119 24.49 -0.59 -0.14
C PRO A 119 24.10 -0.54 -1.62
N VAL A 120 24.00 0.67 -2.18
CA VAL A 120 23.86 0.86 -3.62
C VAL A 120 25.25 0.63 -4.21
N GLU A 121 25.66 -0.63 -4.32
CA GLU A 121 26.82 -1.03 -5.11
C GLU A 121 26.37 -1.16 -6.56
N THR A 122 26.31 -0.04 -7.29
CA THR A 122 26.02 -0.04 -8.72
C THR A 122 27.28 0.25 -9.53
N ASN A 123 27.69 -0.74 -10.33
CA ASN A 123 28.75 -0.61 -11.32
C ASN A 123 28.33 0.41 -12.40
N ASN A 124 29.09 1.49 -12.62
CA ASN A 124 28.75 2.62 -13.49
C ASN A 124 28.31 2.22 -14.91
N GLN A 125 28.87 1.14 -15.45
CA GLN A 125 28.52 0.65 -16.80
C GLN A 125 27.12 0.03 -16.86
N GLN A 126 26.66 -0.60 -15.78
CA GLN A 126 25.32 -1.16 -15.65
C GLN A 126 24.26 -0.04 -15.55
N MET A 127 24.62 1.09 -14.93
CA MET A 127 23.73 2.25 -14.81
C MET A 127 23.47 2.91 -16.16
N SER A 128 24.51 3.11 -16.98
CA SER A 128 24.36 3.72 -18.31
C SER A 128 23.43 2.92 -19.22
N LYS A 129 23.57 1.59 -19.24
CA LYS A 129 22.68 0.69 -20.00
C LYS A 129 21.24 0.76 -19.48
N ARG A 130 21.05 0.73 -18.16
CA ARG A 130 19.71 0.84 -17.54
C ARG A 130 19.03 2.18 -17.83
N CYS A 131 19.77 3.29 -17.83
CA CYS A 131 19.22 4.59 -18.16
C CYS A 131 18.68 4.63 -19.61
N GLN A 132 19.39 4.00 -20.56
CA GLN A 132 18.91 3.89 -21.95
C GLN A 132 17.66 3.02 -22.05
N GLU A 133 17.63 1.85 -21.41
CA GLU A 133 16.45 0.98 -21.38
C GLU A 133 15.23 1.68 -20.75
N MET A 134 15.45 2.45 -19.67
CA MET A 134 14.39 3.24 -19.04
C MET A 134 13.86 4.35 -19.95
N ALA A 135 14.73 5.04 -20.70
CA ALA A 135 14.31 6.07 -21.63
C ALA A 135 13.38 5.51 -22.72
N VAL A 136 13.72 4.36 -23.30
CA VAL A 136 12.88 3.68 -24.31
C VAL A 136 11.52 3.27 -23.72
N LEU A 137 11.50 2.76 -22.49
CA LEU A 137 10.24 2.40 -21.82
C LEU A 137 9.39 3.63 -21.51
N MET A 138 9.98 4.72 -21.01
CA MET A 138 9.27 5.98 -20.78
C MET A 138 8.71 6.56 -22.07
N GLU A 139 9.47 6.53 -23.17
CA GLU A 139 8.99 6.94 -24.49
C GLU A 139 7.78 6.10 -24.92
N THR A 140 7.84 4.78 -24.75
CA THR A 140 6.72 3.88 -25.06
C THR A 140 5.47 4.20 -24.22
N LEU A 141 5.63 4.42 -22.91
CA LEU A 141 4.53 4.75 -22.00
C LEU A 141 3.94 6.14 -22.25
N LEU A 142 4.70 7.08 -22.82
CA LEU A 142 4.23 8.41 -23.18
C LEU A 142 3.54 8.44 -24.56
N VAL A 143 3.88 7.49 -25.43
CA VAL A 143 3.28 7.34 -26.78
C VAL A 143 1.94 6.59 -26.73
N GLU A 144 1.72 5.75 -25.72
CA GLU A 144 0.44 5.05 -25.50
C GLU A 144 -0.49 5.92 -24.62
N PRO A 145 -1.49 6.63 -25.18
CA PRO A 145 -2.44 7.36 -24.34
C PRO A 145 -3.17 6.35 -23.44
N PRO A 146 -3.50 6.71 -22.17
CA PRO A 146 -4.38 5.87 -21.38
C PRO A 146 -5.66 5.69 -22.18
N LYS A 147 -6.00 4.44 -22.49
CA LYS A 147 -7.34 4.11 -22.97
C LYS A 147 -8.28 4.54 -21.86
N VAL A 148 -8.89 5.71 -22.03
CA VAL A 148 -10.08 6.08 -21.29
C VAL A 148 -11.08 5.00 -21.65
N GLU A 149 -11.19 3.99 -20.78
CA GLU A 149 -12.26 3.02 -20.85
C GLU A 149 -13.54 3.84 -20.82
N GLU A 150 -14.17 3.82 -21.98
CA GLU A 150 -15.45 4.39 -22.33
C GLU A 150 -16.39 4.27 -21.13
N GLU A 151 -16.93 5.41 -20.71
CA GLU A 151 -17.91 5.58 -19.65
C GLU A 151 -18.69 4.28 -19.39
N LEU A 152 -18.56 3.72 -18.19
CA LEU A 152 -19.58 2.85 -17.61
C LEU A 152 -20.86 3.69 -17.49
N ARG A 153 -21.58 3.85 -18.61
CA ARG A 153 -22.95 4.32 -18.65
C ARG A 153 -23.77 3.20 -18.06
N VAL A 154 -23.99 3.30 -16.75
CA VAL A 154 -25.03 2.53 -16.08
C VAL A 154 -26.35 3.08 -16.61
N ASP A 155 -26.95 2.37 -17.57
CA ASP A 155 -28.34 2.60 -17.98
C ASP A 155 -29.24 2.30 -16.78
N VAL A 156 -29.53 3.33 -15.98
CA VAL A 156 -30.67 3.30 -15.06
C VAL A 156 -31.90 3.52 -15.91
N ASN A 157 -32.44 2.41 -16.41
CA ASN A 157 -33.71 2.37 -17.09
C ASN A 157 -34.84 2.61 -16.06
N ASP A 158 -35.09 3.86 -15.69
CA ASP A 158 -36.34 4.25 -15.02
C ASP A 158 -37.31 4.77 -16.07
N THR A 159 -38.03 3.81 -16.66
CA THR A 159 -39.28 4.07 -17.35
C THR A 159 -40.32 4.42 -16.28
N ASP A 160 -40.65 5.70 -16.12
CA ASP A 160 -42.04 6.17 -16.12
C ASP A 160 -42.14 7.70 -15.98
N GLN A 161 -42.78 8.32 -16.99
CA GLN A 161 -43.80 9.39 -16.89
C GLN A 161 -43.41 10.68 -16.12
N SER A 162 -43.44 11.90 -16.65
CA SER A 162 -44.40 12.55 -17.55
C SER A 162 -43.97 14.01 -17.72
N LEU A 163 -44.21 14.59 -18.91
CA LEU A 163 -44.55 16.00 -19.18
C LEU A 163 -43.96 17.08 -18.24
N PHE A 164 -43.07 17.94 -18.74
CA PHE A 164 -43.33 19.37 -18.95
C PHE A 164 -42.06 20.08 -19.48
N ASP A 165 -42.27 20.83 -20.55
CA ASP A 165 -41.55 22.01 -21.04
C ASP A 165 -40.11 21.91 -21.58
N ARG A 166 -40.07 21.84 -22.91
CA ARG A 166 -39.00 22.35 -23.76
C ARG A 166 -38.77 23.84 -23.51
N ASP A 167 -37.55 24.22 -23.15
CA ASP A 167 -37.00 25.51 -23.56
C ASP A 167 -35.52 25.36 -23.90
N SER A 168 -35.24 25.20 -25.19
CA SER A 168 -33.90 25.00 -25.74
C SER A 168 -33.25 26.35 -26.05
N VAL A 169 -32.30 26.78 -25.22
CA VAL A 169 -31.38 27.87 -25.56
C VAL A 169 -30.04 27.28 -25.99
N MET A 170 -29.78 27.33 -27.30
CA MET A 170 -28.53 26.91 -27.94
C MET A 170 -27.45 27.97 -27.67
N LEU A 171 -26.65 27.80 -26.61
CA LEU A 171 -25.44 28.60 -26.43
C LEU A 171 -24.31 27.99 -27.27
N GLY A 172 -24.07 28.64 -28.40
CA GLY A 172 -23.02 28.34 -29.36
C GLY A 172 -21.64 28.26 -28.74
N GLY A 173 -20.83 27.37 -29.34
CA GLY A 173 -19.49 27.04 -28.90
C GLY A 173 -18.55 28.23 -28.86
N ILE A 174 -17.66 28.19 -27.88
CA ILE A 174 -16.45 29.00 -27.84
C ILE A 174 -15.25 28.04 -27.83
N SER A 175 -14.68 27.85 -29.02
CA SER A 175 -13.37 27.22 -29.21
C SER A 175 -12.28 28.14 -28.62
N PRO A 176 -11.34 27.65 -27.79
CA PRO A 176 -10.36 28.52 -27.11
C PRO A 176 -9.14 28.98 -27.93
N HIS A 177 -9.14 28.90 -29.26
CA HIS A 177 -7.95 29.23 -30.04
C HIS A 177 -8.25 30.16 -31.22
N HIS A 178 -8.02 31.45 -31.01
CA HIS A 178 -7.74 32.37 -32.09
C HIS A 178 -6.68 33.40 -31.65
N GLU A 179 -5.46 33.20 -32.14
CA GLU A 179 -4.39 34.20 -32.10
C GLU A 179 -4.77 35.33 -33.06
N TYR A 180 -4.92 36.55 -32.55
CA TYR A 180 -5.14 37.73 -33.37
C TYR A 180 -3.82 38.49 -33.50
N ASN A 181 -3.21 38.39 -34.68
CA ASN A 181 -2.14 39.26 -35.13
C ASN A 181 -2.74 40.24 -36.16
N ASP A 182 -2.83 41.53 -35.81
CA ASP A 182 -2.47 42.68 -36.68
C ASP A 182 -3.05 43.97 -36.11
N SER A 183 -2.18 44.91 -35.74
CA SER A 183 -2.40 46.36 -35.93
C SER A 183 -1.09 47.11 -35.75
N LYS A 184 -0.57 47.62 -36.87
CA LYS A 184 0.58 48.52 -36.97
C LYS A 184 0.24 49.92 -36.44
N SER A 185 1.16 50.56 -35.71
CA SER A 185 1.35 52.02 -35.77
C SER A 185 2.73 52.43 -35.25
N SER A 186 3.38 53.30 -36.03
CA SER A 186 4.76 53.84 -36.02
C SER A 186 5.14 54.61 -34.72
N THR A 187 6.37 55.00 -34.38
CA THR A 187 7.48 55.60 -35.16
C THR A 187 8.75 55.73 -34.27
N GLU A 188 9.92 55.66 -34.92
CA GLU A 188 11.33 56.01 -34.60
C GLU A 188 11.82 56.59 -33.23
N THR A 189 13.00 56.09 -32.84
CA THR A 189 14.01 56.47 -31.80
C THR A 189 14.75 57.82 -32.12
N PRO A 190 15.63 58.45 -31.27
CA PRO A 190 16.65 57.82 -30.39
C PRO A 190 17.12 58.52 -29.07
N LEU A 191 17.84 57.72 -28.28
CA LEU A 191 19.01 57.94 -27.39
C LEU A 191 19.21 59.24 -26.57
N SER A 192 19.21 59.10 -25.24
CA SER A 192 20.37 59.34 -24.33
C SER A 192 20.10 58.71 -22.96
#